data_AF-A0A951CPL0-F1
#
_entry.id   AF-A0A951CPL0-F1
#
_cell.length_a   1.000
_cell.length_b   1.000
_cell.length_c   1.000
_cell.angle_alpha   90.00
_cell.angle_beta   90.00
_cell.angle_gamma   90.00
#
_symmetry.space_group_name_H-M   'P 1'
#
loop_
_entity.id
_entity.type
_entity.pdbx_description
1 polymer ?
#
loop_
_entity_poly.entity_id
_entity_poly.type
_entity_poly.pdbx_seq_one_letter_code
_entity_poly.pdbx_strand_id
1 'polypeptide(L)'
;MIDPERGPFLFDTSAESWLLRAHDPLVDDWIRRYLSHYRLQISAATVMERIRGYALLWRRRHPEERHSVENARIAYLSNLDRVLPIDSAVAAVAGEISALLPNPPTSPKRARSFMEGRQERLVRWRFDAMIAATALLHRLPLIHNNAADFESIRNGIETAPLRFPALGPLELIRCSSLSA
;
A
#
# COMPACT_ATOMS: atom_id res chain seq x y z
N MET A 1 -12.79 4.25 -16.32
CA MET A 1 -12.01 3.08 -15.92
C MET A 1 -10.55 3.26 -16.31
N ILE A 2 -9.60 2.96 -15.43
CA ILE A 2 -8.20 2.83 -15.85
C ILE A 2 -8.07 1.60 -16.76
N ASP A 3 -7.29 1.70 -17.82
CA ASP A 3 -7.02 0.56 -18.70
C ASP A 3 -6.05 -0.42 -18.02
N PRO A 4 -6.42 -1.70 -17.81
CA PRO A 4 -5.55 -2.70 -17.18
C PRO A 4 -4.26 -2.96 -17.95
N GLU A 5 -4.20 -2.63 -19.25
CA GLU A 5 -3.00 -2.81 -20.08
C GLU A 5 -1.95 -1.73 -19.86
N ARG A 6 -2.27 -0.64 -19.16
CA ARG A 6 -1.33 0.45 -18.82
C ARG A 6 -0.38 0.14 -17.66
N GLY A 7 -0.41 -1.09 -17.15
CA GLY A 7 0.52 -1.55 -16.14
C GLY A 7 1.98 -1.60 -16.62
N PRO A 8 2.89 -2.10 -15.78
CA PRO A 8 2.64 -2.63 -14.44
C PRO A 8 2.34 -1.56 -13.37
N PHE A 9 1.61 -1.95 -12.33
CA PHE A 9 1.30 -1.08 -11.19
C PHE A 9 1.90 -1.61 -9.88
N LEU A 10 2.16 -0.70 -8.94
CA LEU A 10 2.46 -1.05 -7.54
C LEU A 10 1.16 -0.98 -6.73
N PHE A 11 0.88 -2.02 -5.94
CA PHE A 11 -0.31 -2.07 -5.08
C PHE A 11 0.06 -1.79 -3.62
N ASP A 12 -0.59 -0.78 -3.05
CA ASP A 12 -0.52 -0.45 -1.62
C ASP A 12 -1.29 -1.47 -0.75
N THR A 13 -0.96 -1.54 0.55
CA THR A 13 -1.68 -2.31 1.57
C THR A 13 -3.18 -1.97 1.60
N SER A 14 -3.54 -0.69 1.43
CA SER A 14 -4.94 -0.27 1.42
C SER A 14 -5.68 -0.71 0.15
N ALA A 15 -4.98 -0.89 -0.97
CA ALA A 15 -5.53 -1.43 -2.20
C ALA A 15 -5.81 -2.93 -2.08
N GLU A 16 -4.86 -3.73 -1.58
CA GLU A 16 -5.11 -5.16 -1.32
C GLU A 16 -6.33 -5.36 -0.40
N SER A 17 -6.41 -4.56 0.66
CA SER A 17 -7.53 -4.62 1.60
C SER A 17 -8.86 -4.14 1.01
N TRP A 18 -8.81 -3.29 -0.02
CA TRP A 18 -10.01 -2.85 -0.74
C TRP A 18 -10.47 -3.92 -1.72
N LEU A 19 -9.55 -4.46 -2.53
CA LEU A 19 -9.82 -5.53 -3.50
C LEU A 19 -10.40 -6.77 -2.84
N LEU A 20 -9.86 -7.19 -1.68
CA LEU A 20 -10.40 -8.32 -0.91
C LEU A 20 -11.85 -8.13 -0.42
N ARG A 21 -12.33 -6.88 -0.36
CA ARG A 21 -13.69 -6.53 0.08
C ARG A 21 -14.57 -6.03 -1.05
N ALA A 22 -13.99 -5.78 -2.22
CA ALA A 22 -14.74 -5.39 -3.39
C ALA A 22 -15.55 -6.60 -3.84
N HIS A 23 -16.86 -6.42 -3.96
CA HIS A 23 -17.77 -7.40 -4.54
C HIS A 23 -18.40 -6.78 -5.78
N ASP A 24 -17.54 -6.29 -6.67
CA ASP A 24 -17.92 -5.56 -7.88
C ASP A 24 -17.40 -6.32 -9.11
N PRO A 25 -18.30 -6.87 -9.96
CA PRO A 25 -17.91 -7.63 -11.14
C PRO A 25 -16.99 -6.88 -12.11
N LEU A 26 -17.07 -5.54 -12.15
CA LEU A 26 -16.19 -4.73 -12.99
C LEU A 26 -14.75 -4.73 -12.47
N VAL A 27 -14.57 -4.70 -11.15
CA VAL A 27 -13.25 -4.80 -10.51
C VAL A 27 -12.67 -6.19 -10.74
N ASP A 28 -13.49 -7.24 -10.61
CA ASP A 28 -13.05 -8.62 -10.85
C ASP A 28 -12.61 -8.84 -12.30
N ASP A 29 -13.36 -8.29 -13.26
CA ASP A 29 -12.97 -8.31 -14.68
C ASP A 29 -11.67 -7.54 -14.93
N TRP A 30 -11.56 -6.33 -14.36
CA TRP A 30 -10.36 -5.51 -14.46
C TRP A 30 -9.12 -6.23 -13.94
N ILE A 31 -9.20 -6.84 -12.75
CA ILE A 31 -8.10 -7.60 -12.15
C ILE A 31 -7.75 -8.81 -13.01
N ARG A 32 -8.75 -9.54 -13.54
CA ARG A 32 -8.51 -10.68 -14.42
C ARG A 32 -7.75 -10.27 -15.69
N ARG A 33 -8.15 -9.15 -16.31
CA ARG A 33 -7.48 -8.58 -17.49
C ARG A 33 -6.09 -8.05 -17.15
N TYR A 34 -5.91 -7.36 -16.03
CA TYR A 34 -4.58 -6.92 -15.60
C TYR A 34 -3.64 -8.11 -15.42
N LEU A 35 -4.12 -9.17 -14.76
CA LEU A 35 -3.35 -10.39 -14.50
C LEU A 35 -3.02 -11.22 -15.74
N SER A 36 -3.71 -11.02 -16.88
CA SER A 36 -3.33 -11.67 -18.14
C SER A 36 -2.10 -11.04 -18.80
N HIS A 37 -1.71 -9.83 -18.39
CA HIS A 37 -0.55 -9.11 -18.94
C HIS A 37 0.55 -8.90 -17.91
N TYR A 38 0.19 -8.69 -16.65
CA TYR A 38 1.11 -8.26 -15.61
C TYR A 38 0.97 -9.07 -14.33
N ARG A 39 2.07 -9.10 -13.58
CA ARG A 39 2.11 -9.66 -12.22
C ARG A 39 1.66 -8.60 -11.22
N LEU A 40 1.05 -9.03 -10.10
CA LEU A 40 0.86 -8.14 -8.96
C LEU A 40 2.22 -7.78 -8.38
N GLN A 41 2.49 -6.48 -8.29
CA GLN A 41 3.71 -5.95 -7.69
C GLN A 41 3.35 -5.23 -6.40
N ILE A 42 4.05 -5.57 -5.33
CA ILE A 42 3.92 -4.95 -4.02
C ILE A 42 5.30 -4.61 -3.46
N SER A 43 5.37 -3.64 -2.55
CA SER A 43 6.60 -3.36 -1.81
C SER A 43 6.79 -4.38 -0.69
N ALA A 44 8.03 -4.64 -0.30
CA ALA A 44 8.32 -5.37 0.93
C ALA A 44 7.68 -4.69 2.16
N ALA A 45 7.48 -3.37 2.14
CA ALA A 45 6.72 -2.64 3.17
C ALA A 45 5.27 -3.12 3.27
N THR A 46 4.60 -3.33 2.13
CA THR A 46 3.24 -3.89 2.06
C THR A 46 3.19 -5.27 2.72
N VAL A 47 4.15 -6.15 2.39
CA VAL A 47 4.26 -7.48 3.01
C VAL A 47 4.41 -7.37 4.53
N MET A 48 5.30 -6.49 5.01
CA MET A 48 5.50 -6.27 6.44
C MET A 48 4.22 -5.78 7.13
N GLU A 49 3.47 -4.86 6.52
CA GLU A 49 2.18 -4.41 7.04
C GLU A 49 1.16 -5.53 7.12
N ARG A 50 1.05 -6.35 6.07
CA ARG A 50 0.11 -7.48 6.02
C ARG A 50 0.43 -8.52 7.09
N ILE A 51 1.70 -8.90 7.24
CA ILE A 51 2.13 -9.86 8.27
C ILE A 51 1.93 -9.29 9.68
N ARG A 52 2.22 -8.01 9.90
CA ARG A 52 1.87 -7.32 11.15
C ARG A 52 0.36 -7.37 11.41
N GLY A 53 -0.46 -7.13 10.39
CA GLY A 53 -1.91 -7.23 10.46
C GLY A 53 -2.40 -8.61 10.90
N TYR A 54 -1.88 -9.68 10.30
CA TYR A 54 -2.18 -11.06 10.71
C TYR A 54 -1.76 -11.32 12.17
N ALA A 55 -0.57 -10.87 12.59
CA ALA A 55 -0.11 -11.05 13.97
C ALA A 55 -1.01 -10.32 14.98
N LEU A 56 -1.47 -9.11 14.67
CA LEU A 56 -2.40 -8.35 15.51
C LEU A 56 -3.78 -9.03 15.57
N LEU A 57 -4.27 -9.53 14.43
CA LEU A 57 -5.53 -10.27 14.37
C LEU A 57 -5.45 -11.56 15.20
N TRP A 58 -4.38 -12.34 15.04
CA TRP A 58 -4.15 -13.57 15.78
C TRP A 58 -4.16 -13.36 17.29
N ARG A 59 -3.52 -12.29 17.78
CA ARG A 59 -3.50 -11.93 19.21
C ARG A 59 -4.88 -11.61 19.78
N ARG A 60 -5.77 -11.04 18.96
CA ARG A 60 -7.12 -10.60 19.37
C ARG A 60 -8.17 -11.72 19.26
N ARG A 61 -7.85 -12.83 18.60
CA ARG A 61 -8.78 -13.92 18.32
C ARG A 61 -8.77 -14.98 19.43
N HIS A 62 -9.93 -15.61 19.63
CA HIS A 62 -10.06 -16.76 20.52
C HIS A 62 -9.13 -17.89 20.05
N PRO A 63 -8.57 -18.72 20.96
CA PRO A 63 -7.63 -19.78 20.60
C PRO A 63 -8.10 -20.69 19.46
N GLU A 64 -9.39 -21.03 19.43
CA GLU A 64 -10.01 -21.88 18.41
C GLU A 64 -10.03 -21.23 17.01
N GLU A 65 -10.09 -19.90 16.94
CA GLU A 65 -10.13 -19.16 15.67
C GLU A 65 -8.73 -18.85 15.11
N ARG A 66 -7.67 -18.99 15.92
CA ARG A 66 -6.30 -18.61 15.55
C ARG A 66 -5.76 -19.37 14.35
N HIS A 67 -6.16 -20.64 14.19
CA HIS A 67 -5.74 -21.47 13.06
C HIS A 67 -6.20 -20.86 11.72
N SER A 68 -7.40 -20.28 11.66
CA SER A 68 -7.91 -19.62 10.45
C SER A 68 -7.06 -18.40 10.04
N VAL A 69 -6.62 -17.60 11.03
CA VAL A 69 -5.75 -16.43 10.79
C VAL A 69 -4.39 -16.87 10.29
N GLU A 70 -3.84 -17.94 10.86
CA GLU A 70 -2.55 -18.48 10.47
C GLU A 70 -2.59 -19.08 9.06
N ASN A 71 -3.66 -19.81 8.72
CA ASN A 71 -3.87 -20.32 7.36
C ASN A 71 -3.98 -19.17 6.35
N ALA A 72 -4.69 -18.10 6.69
CA ALA A 72 -4.78 -16.92 5.83
C ALA A 72 -3.41 -16.22 5.67
N ARG A 73 -2.58 -16.19 6.72
CA ARG A 73 -1.20 -15.65 6.66
C ARG A 73 -0.31 -16.48 5.75
N ILE A 74 -0.35 -17.81 5.89
CA ILE A 74 0.40 -18.75 5.05
C ILE A 74 -0.04 -18.64 3.59
N ALA A 75 -1.35 -18.61 3.35
CA ALA A 75 -1.91 -18.44 2.01
C ALA A 75 -1.47 -17.11 1.38
N TYR A 76 -1.48 -16.01 2.13
CA TYR A 76 -0.97 -14.72 1.64
C TYR A 76 0.50 -14.81 1.22
N LEU A 77 1.37 -15.34 2.09
CA LEU A 77 2.81 -15.48 1.78
C LEU A 77 3.08 -16.41 0.59
N SER A 78 2.30 -17.47 0.46
CA SER A 78 2.46 -18.47 -0.60
C SER A 78 2.01 -17.96 -1.97
N ASN A 79 1.15 -16.93 -2.00
CA ASN A 79 0.63 -16.31 -3.23
C ASN A 79 1.34 -14.99 -3.58
N LEU A 80 2.44 -14.64 -2.89
CA LEU A 80 3.24 -13.49 -3.27
C LEU A 80 3.92 -13.76 -4.61
N ASP A 81 3.78 -12.82 -5.55
CA ASP A 81 4.39 -12.92 -6.87
C ASP A 81 5.64 -12.04 -6.96
N ARG A 82 5.49 -10.73 -7.25
CA ARG A 82 6.63 -9.81 -7.35
C ARG A 82 6.68 -8.85 -6.17
N VAL A 83 7.59 -9.11 -5.24
CA VAL A 83 7.88 -8.22 -4.11
C VAL A 83 9.10 -7.37 -4.42
N LEU A 84 8.92 -6.05 -4.45
CA LEU A 84 10.01 -5.10 -4.65
C LEU A 84 10.72 -4.83 -3.31
N PRO A 85 12.06 -4.93 -3.25
CA PRO A 85 12.81 -4.78 -2.01
C PRO A 85 12.87 -3.32 -1.56
N ILE A 86 13.15 -3.12 -0.26
CA ILE A 86 13.58 -1.83 0.28
C ILE A 86 15.11 -1.84 0.29
N ASP A 87 15.71 -1.34 -0.78
CA ASP A 87 17.16 -1.15 -0.87
C ASP A 87 17.59 0.21 -0.30
N SER A 88 18.87 0.54 -0.44
CA SER A 88 19.42 1.82 0.04
C SER A 88 18.77 3.03 -0.61
N ALA A 89 18.39 2.96 -1.89
CA ALA A 89 17.78 4.07 -2.60
C ALA A 89 16.34 4.30 -2.11
N VAL A 90 15.56 3.22 -1.98
CA VAL A 90 14.21 3.28 -1.41
C VAL A 90 14.24 3.80 0.02
N ALA A 91 15.18 3.31 0.84
CA ALA A 91 15.34 3.77 2.21
C ALA A 91 15.70 5.26 2.30
N ALA A 92 16.60 5.75 1.44
CA ALA A 92 16.98 7.16 1.41
C ALA A 92 15.79 8.07 1.03
N VAL A 93 15.07 7.74 -0.05
CA VAL A 93 13.88 8.50 -0.48
C VAL A 93 12.76 8.44 0.57
N ALA A 94 12.51 7.28 1.17
CA ALA A 94 11.54 7.15 2.25
C ALA A 94 11.93 7.97 3.49
N GLY A 95 13.23 8.06 3.79
CA GLY A 95 13.77 8.91 4.85
C GLY A 95 13.53 10.40 4.57
N GLU A 96 13.78 10.84 3.33
CA GLU A 96 13.50 12.22 2.89
C GLU A 96 12.02 12.56 3.00
N ILE A 97 11.12 11.67 2.53
CA ILE A 97 9.67 11.81 2.67
C ILE A 97 9.30 11.93 4.16
N SER A 98 9.84 11.05 5.00
CA SER A 98 9.55 11.05 6.45
C SER A 98 10.08 12.30 7.16
N ALA A 99 11.20 12.85 6.71
CA ALA A 99 11.74 14.10 7.26
C ALA A 99 10.94 15.33 6.78
N LEU A 100 10.41 15.31 5.56
CA LEU A 100 9.52 16.36 5.06
C LEU A 100 8.15 16.34 5.73
N LEU A 101 7.62 15.13 5.94
CA LEU A 101 6.28 14.89 6.47
C LEU A 101 6.36 13.98 7.71
N PRO A 102 6.80 14.52 8.87
CA PRO A 102 7.09 13.72 10.06
C PRO A 102 5.84 13.15 10.74
N ASN A 103 4.65 13.65 10.40
CA ASN A 103 3.40 13.24 11.00
C ASN A 103 2.41 12.76 9.94
N PRO A 104 1.61 11.71 10.22
CA PRO A 104 0.53 11.29 9.34
C PRO A 104 -0.50 12.42 9.17
N PRO A 105 -0.90 12.74 7.93
CA PRO A 105 -1.92 13.75 7.67
C PRO A 105 -3.32 13.23 8.03
N THR A 106 -3.56 11.91 7.95
CA THR A 106 -4.85 11.33 8.32
C THR A 106 -5.10 11.25 9.84
N SER A 107 -6.34 11.56 10.21
CA SER A 107 -6.88 11.29 11.54
C SER A 107 -6.85 9.80 11.88
N PRO A 108 -6.79 9.42 13.17
CA PRO A 108 -6.80 8.02 13.58
C PRO A 108 -8.03 7.29 13.03
N LYS A 109 -7.83 6.08 12.50
CA LYS A 109 -8.95 5.26 12.04
C LYS A 109 -9.82 4.86 13.24
N ARG A 110 -11.14 5.05 13.11
CA ARG A 110 -12.15 4.58 14.05
C ARG A 110 -12.94 3.45 13.39
N ALA A 111 -12.84 2.25 13.93
CA ALA A 111 -13.78 1.17 13.65
C ALA A 111 -14.62 0.93 14.91
N ARG A 112 -15.84 0.39 14.79
CA ARG A 112 -16.91 0.31 15.83
C ARG A 112 -16.52 -0.13 17.27
N SER A 113 -15.30 -0.59 17.52
CA SER A 113 -14.75 -0.93 18.85
C SER A 113 -13.25 -0.63 19.01
N PHE A 114 -12.62 0.06 18.05
CA PHE A 114 -11.17 0.26 17.99
C PHE A 114 -10.82 1.70 17.62
N MET A 115 -10.04 2.35 18.48
CA MET A 115 -9.36 3.61 18.19
C MET A 115 -7.90 3.30 17.89
N GLU A 116 -7.45 3.63 16.68
CA GLU A 116 -6.05 3.48 16.28
C GLU A 116 -5.13 4.27 17.21
N GLY A 117 -4.15 3.60 17.82
CA GLY A 117 -3.19 4.25 18.69
C GLY A 117 -2.24 5.15 17.89
N ARG A 118 -1.72 6.21 18.52
CA ARG A 118 -0.76 7.14 17.88
C ARG A 118 0.44 6.40 17.27
N GLN A 119 0.99 5.41 17.98
CA GLN A 119 2.13 4.62 17.50
C GLN A 119 1.78 3.75 16.31
N GLU A 120 0.59 3.12 16.30
CA GLU A 120 0.16 2.30 15.16
C GLU A 120 -0.02 3.14 13.90
N ARG A 121 -0.57 4.35 14.07
CA ARG A 121 -0.71 5.33 12.99
C ARG A 121 0.65 5.79 12.45
N LEU A 122 1.61 6.07 13.33
CA LEU A 122 2.98 6.43 12.93
C LEU A 122 3.68 5.29 12.18
N VAL A 123 3.48 4.04 12.59
CA VAL A 123 4.03 2.88 11.90
C VAL A 123 3.42 2.74 10.49
N ARG A 124 2.09 2.84 10.37
CA ARG A 124 1.40 2.83 9.06
C ARG A 124 1.93 3.93 8.14
N TRP A 125 2.04 5.14 8.66
CA TRP A 125 2.59 6.29 7.92
C TRP A 125 4.01 6.06 7.41
N ARG A 126 4.88 5.45 8.22
CA ARG A 126 6.25 5.11 7.81
C ARG A 126 6.26 4.06 6.71
N PHE A 127 5.32 3.11 6.72
CA PHE A 127 5.16 2.16 5.62
C PHE A 127 4.62 2.84 4.36
N ASP A 128 3.64 3.73 4.47
CA ASP A 128 3.15 4.54 3.33
C ASP A 128 4.30 5.30 2.65
N ALA A 129 5.22 5.90 3.42
CA ALA A 129 6.42 6.56 2.90
C ALA A 129 7.37 5.59 2.15
N MET A 130 7.58 4.37 2.66
CA MET A 130 8.39 3.35 1.98
C MET A 130 7.73 2.83 0.70
N ILE A 131 6.40 2.67 0.70
CA ILE A 131 5.62 2.25 -0.47
C ILE A 131 5.68 3.33 -1.55
N ALA A 132 5.48 4.60 -1.18
CA ALA A 132 5.59 5.73 -2.11
C ALA A 132 7.00 5.84 -2.71
N ALA A 133 8.04 5.72 -1.89
CA ALA A 133 9.43 5.71 -2.35
C ALA A 133 9.71 4.56 -3.33
N THR A 134 9.16 3.37 -3.05
CA THR A 134 9.23 2.21 -3.95
C THR A 134 8.58 2.54 -5.30
N ALA A 135 7.36 3.08 -5.30
CA ALA A 135 6.63 3.43 -6.52
C ALA A 135 7.41 4.45 -7.36
N LEU A 136 7.94 5.48 -6.70
CA LEU A 136 8.66 6.59 -7.32
C LEU A 136 9.95 6.15 -8.00
N LEU A 137 10.78 5.36 -7.31
CA LEU A 137 12.07 4.89 -7.84
C LEU A 137 11.90 3.86 -8.94
N HIS A 138 10.89 2.99 -8.85
CA HIS A 138 10.58 2.02 -9.89
C HIS A 138 9.72 2.59 -11.03
N ARG A 139 9.31 3.87 -10.94
CA ARG A 139 8.43 4.55 -11.90
C ARG A 139 7.14 3.76 -12.18
N LEU A 140 6.55 3.25 -11.11
CA LEU A 140 5.29 2.49 -11.16
C LEU A 140 4.16 3.37 -10.65
N PRO A 141 3.03 3.48 -11.38
CA PRO A 141 1.84 4.09 -10.82
C PRO A 141 1.36 3.30 -9.60
N LEU A 142 1.01 4.01 -8.54
CA LEU A 142 0.62 3.44 -7.26
C LEU A 142 -0.91 3.35 -7.16
N ILE A 143 -1.42 2.12 -7.10
CA ILE A 143 -2.82 1.84 -6.80
C ILE A 143 -3.01 1.87 -5.28
N HIS A 144 -3.91 2.74 -4.81
CA HIS A 144 -4.17 2.94 -3.38
C HIS A 144 -5.65 3.25 -3.09
N ASN A 145 -6.06 3.02 -1.84
CA ASN A 145 -7.34 3.49 -1.31
C ASN A 145 -7.17 4.56 -0.21
N ASN A 146 -5.96 5.03 0.04
CA ASN A 146 -5.63 6.03 1.06
C ASN A 146 -5.30 7.41 0.46
N ALA A 147 -6.31 8.22 0.11
CA ALA A 147 -6.10 9.43 -0.71
C ALA A 147 -5.25 10.46 0.02
N ALA A 148 -5.70 10.87 1.20
CA ALA A 148 -5.11 11.97 1.95
C ALA A 148 -3.62 11.75 2.26
N ASP A 149 -3.22 10.54 2.61
CA ASP A 149 -1.83 10.21 2.95
C ASP A 149 -0.91 10.30 1.72
N PHE A 150 -1.25 9.61 0.61
CA PHE A 150 -0.41 9.62 -0.60
C PHE A 150 -0.44 10.95 -1.35
N GLU A 151 -1.55 11.67 -1.32
CA GLU A 151 -1.66 13.02 -1.89
C GLU A 151 -0.75 14.01 -1.14
N SER A 152 -0.67 13.89 0.18
CA SER A 152 0.26 14.69 0.98
C SER A 152 1.72 14.38 0.63
N ILE A 153 2.05 13.10 0.39
CA ILE A 153 3.38 12.69 -0.07
C ILE A 153 3.69 13.29 -1.44
N ARG A 154 2.78 13.16 -2.42
CA ARG A 154 2.95 13.73 -3.77
C ARG A 154 3.20 15.24 -3.71
N ASN A 155 2.35 15.97 -3.00
CA ASN A 155 2.50 17.42 -2.84
C ASN A 155 3.82 17.79 -2.14
N GLY A 156 4.24 17.01 -1.14
CA GLY A 156 5.55 17.21 -0.48
C GLY A 156 6.72 17.05 -1.46
N ILE A 157 6.70 16.02 -2.29
CA ILE A 157 7.75 15.78 -3.30
C ILE A 157 7.78 16.92 -4.31
N GLU A 158 6.62 17.32 -4.86
CA GLU A 158 6.50 18.37 -5.88
C GLU A 158 6.93 19.75 -5.38
N THR A 159 6.71 20.05 -4.10
CA THR A 159 7.09 21.32 -3.47
C THR A 159 8.54 21.35 -2.98
N ALA A 160 9.25 20.22 -2.99
CA ALA A 160 10.64 20.12 -2.54
C ALA A 160 11.56 19.46 -3.61
N PRO A 161 11.62 19.96 -4.85
CA PRO A 161 12.31 19.29 -5.95
C PRO A 161 13.82 19.12 -5.71
N LEU A 162 14.45 19.99 -4.92
CA LEU A 162 15.87 19.87 -4.56
C LEU A 162 16.18 18.67 -3.67
N ARG A 163 15.19 18.16 -2.93
CA ARG A 163 15.32 16.96 -2.07
C ARG A 163 15.08 15.66 -2.84
N PHE A 164 14.42 15.75 -3.99
CA PHE A 164 14.03 14.62 -4.83
C PHE A 164 14.53 14.81 -6.27
N PRO A 165 15.85 15.04 -6.48
CA PRO A 165 16.36 15.34 -7.81
C PRO A 165 16.15 14.17 -8.77
N ALA A 166 15.74 14.48 -9.99
CA ALA A 166 15.50 13.51 -11.08
C ALA A 166 14.42 12.44 -10.80
N LEU A 167 13.64 12.58 -9.72
CA LEU A 167 12.43 11.78 -9.51
C LEU A 167 11.27 12.43 -10.27
N GLY A 168 10.50 11.61 -10.99
CA GLY A 168 9.29 12.04 -11.69
C GLY A 168 8.12 12.29 -10.73
N PRO A 169 6.89 12.49 -11.23
CA PRO A 169 5.72 12.58 -10.37
C PRO A 169 5.45 11.23 -9.70
N LEU A 170 4.95 11.27 -8.46
CA LEU A 170 4.31 10.10 -7.85
C LEU A 170 2.94 9.91 -8.49
N GLU A 171 2.83 9.01 -9.46
CA GLU A 171 1.58 8.71 -10.14
C GLU A 171 0.64 7.92 -9.21
N LEU A 172 -0.54 8.48 -8.92
CA LEU A 172 -1.49 7.92 -7.96
C LEU A 172 -2.78 7.49 -8.68
N ILE A 173 -3.20 6.25 -8.45
CA ILE A 173 -4.44 5.67 -8.98
C ILE A 173 -5.33 5.23 -7.82
N ARG A 174 -6.53 5.81 -7.74
CA ARG A 174 -7.52 5.42 -6.74
C ARG A 174 -8.13 4.07 -7.10
N CYS A 175 -8.34 3.20 -6.12
CA CYS A 175 -9.06 1.93 -6.34
C CYS A 175 -10.46 2.13 -6.95
N SER A 176 -11.16 3.22 -6.62
CA SER A 176 -12.45 3.57 -7.22
C SER A 176 -12.39 3.83 -8.73
N SER A 177 -11.21 4.10 -9.29
CA SER A 177 -11.02 4.30 -10.73
C SER A 177 -10.96 2.97 -11.51
N LEU A 178 -10.93 1.83 -10.82
CA LEU A 178 -10.92 0.49 -11.43
C LEU A 178 -12.32 0.04 -11.88
N SER A 179 -13.39 0.61 -11.33
CA SER A 179 -14.77 0.32 -11.72
C SER A 179 -15.57 1.53 -12.21
N ALA A 180 -14.94 2.71 -12.30
CA ALA A 180 -15.52 3.92 -12.88
C ALA A 180 -15.64 3.87 -14.39
#